data_AF-A0A8H9GM90-F1
#
_entry.id   AF-A0A8H9GM90-F1
#
_cell.length_a   1.000
_cell.length_b   1.000
_cell.length_c   1.000
_cell.angle_alpha   90.00
_cell.angle_beta   90.00
_cell.angle_gamma   90.00
#
_symmetry.space_group_name_H-M   'P 1'
#
loop_
_entity.id
_entity.type
_entity.pdbx_description
1 polymer ?
#
loop_
_entity_poly.entity_id
_entity_poly.type
_entity_poly.pdbx_seq_one_letter_code
_entity_poly.pdbx_strand_id
1 'polypeptide(L)'
;MRPAHLLLPLLLLTACKPGGTAQGGEDLVARTLFTATGSFDAQADSRERIGGGLRRATWTSRPPLDAAGIVVQYDSDARPLSWMLDIRAPGFTARDLAGPGAQAVTSAQGEALHPAPSSRLADTLILTTARGLRVITRGYATQEDAALLPAFRR
;
A
#
# COMPACT_ATOMS: atom_id res chain seq x y z
N MET A 1 -63.68 -1.53 -28.99
CA MET A 1 -62.54 -1.08 -29.82
C MET A 1 -62.32 0.40 -29.62
N ARG A 2 -61.21 0.79 -28.96
CA ARG A 2 -60.53 2.10 -29.06
C ARG A 2 -59.16 1.96 -28.36
N PRO A 3 -58.08 2.58 -28.87
CA PRO A 3 -56.71 2.13 -28.67
C PRO A 3 -55.92 2.94 -27.63
N ALA A 4 -54.84 2.28 -27.16
CA ALA A 4 -53.52 2.75 -26.74
C ALA A 4 -53.32 4.23 -26.36
N HIS A 5 -52.60 4.47 -25.26
CA HIS A 5 -51.29 5.18 -25.28
C HIS A 5 -50.52 4.89 -23.98
N LEU A 6 -49.55 3.97 -24.06
CA LEU A 6 -48.45 3.83 -23.11
C LEU A 6 -47.42 4.92 -23.41
N LEU A 7 -47.21 5.85 -22.47
CA LEU A 7 -46.15 6.85 -22.52
C LEU A 7 -45.12 6.49 -21.44
N LEU A 8 -44.05 5.83 -21.86
CA LEU A 8 -42.88 5.50 -21.03
C LEU A 8 -41.74 6.44 -21.45
N PRO A 9 -41.30 7.41 -20.62
CA PRO A 9 -40.16 8.24 -20.95
C PRO A 9 -38.86 7.49 -20.64
N LEU A 10 -38.13 7.14 -21.70
CA LEU A 10 -36.76 6.64 -21.65
C LEU A 10 -35.82 7.82 -21.33
N LEU A 11 -35.52 8.05 -20.05
CA LEU A 11 -34.52 9.04 -19.65
C LEU A 11 -33.13 8.41 -19.70
N LEU A 12 -32.37 8.93 -20.67
CA LEU A 12 -30.96 8.72 -20.95
C LEU A 12 -30.12 8.87 -19.68
N LEU A 13 -29.59 7.76 -19.17
CA LEU A 13 -28.52 7.79 -18.19
C LEU A 13 -27.23 8.23 -18.88
N THR A 14 -26.94 9.51 -18.69
CA THR A 14 -25.69 10.17 -19.02
C THR A 14 -24.52 9.46 -18.33
N ALA A 15 -23.47 9.24 -19.12
CA ALA A 15 -22.24 8.58 -18.73
C ALA A 15 -21.51 9.32 -17.61
N CYS A 16 -21.48 8.73 -16.42
CA CYS A 16 -20.46 9.05 -15.42
C CYS A 16 -19.18 8.29 -15.78
N LYS A 17 -18.27 8.94 -16.50
CA LYS A 17 -16.89 8.48 -16.68
C LYS A 17 -16.03 9.25 -15.69
N PRO A 18 -15.52 8.65 -14.60
CA PRO A 18 -14.51 9.32 -13.78
C PRO A 18 -13.17 9.21 -14.53
N GLY A 19 -12.78 10.29 -15.20
CA GLY A 19 -11.39 10.58 -15.54
C GLY A 19 -10.77 11.40 -14.43
N GLY A 20 -9.61 10.99 -13.92
CA GLY A 20 -8.90 11.72 -12.86
C GLY A 20 -7.58 11.07 -12.47
N THR A 21 -6.61 11.03 -13.38
CA THR A 21 -5.26 10.45 -13.24
C THR A 21 -4.34 11.11 -12.20
N ALA A 22 -4.83 12.00 -11.34
CA ALA A 22 -4.10 12.55 -10.20
C ALA A 22 -4.55 11.95 -8.84
N GLN A 23 -5.77 11.41 -8.74
CA GLN A 23 -6.31 10.86 -7.48
C GLN A 23 -5.79 9.45 -7.19
N GLY A 24 -5.41 8.68 -8.21
CA GLY A 24 -4.99 7.29 -8.04
C GLY A 24 -3.72 7.13 -7.17
N GLY A 25 -2.76 8.05 -7.28
CA GLY A 25 -1.54 8.01 -6.47
C GLY A 25 -1.78 8.37 -5.00
N GLU A 26 -2.58 9.40 -4.73
CA GLU A 26 -2.94 9.76 -3.35
C GLU A 26 -3.79 8.65 -2.68
N ASP A 27 -4.73 8.07 -3.42
CA ASP A 27 -5.54 6.94 -2.95
C ASP A 27 -4.66 5.71 -2.66
N LEU A 28 -3.70 5.39 -3.55
CA LEU A 28 -2.75 4.30 -3.36
C LEU A 28 -1.90 4.49 -2.09
N VAL A 29 -1.34 5.68 -1.88
CA VAL A 29 -0.55 6.02 -0.69
C VAL A 29 -1.39 5.89 0.58
N ALA A 30 -2.60 6.45 0.57
CA ALA A 30 -3.51 6.39 1.72
C ALA A 30 -3.90 4.95 2.05
N ARG A 31 -4.28 4.17 1.04
CA ARG A 31 -4.68 2.77 1.21
C ARG A 31 -3.53 1.87 1.65
N THR A 32 -2.31 2.15 1.19
CA THR A 32 -1.09 1.49 1.66
C THR A 32 -0.88 1.75 3.15
N LEU A 33 -0.96 3.01 3.58
CA LEU A 33 -0.81 3.38 4.98
C LEU A 33 -1.92 2.79 5.87
N PHE A 34 -3.17 2.79 5.41
CA PHE A 34 -4.28 2.16 6.13
C PHE A 34 -4.10 0.63 6.25
N THR A 35 -3.55 -0.01 5.23
CA THR A 35 -3.20 -1.44 5.28
C THR A 35 -2.10 -1.71 6.30
N ALA A 36 -1.03 -0.92 6.25
CA ALA A 36 0.07 -1.04 7.19
C ALA A 36 -0.35 -0.79 8.65
N THR A 37 -1.19 0.22 8.89
CA THR A 37 -1.65 0.62 10.24
C THR A 37 -2.85 -0.16 10.76
N GLY A 38 -3.46 -1.02 9.94
CA GLY A 38 -4.38 -2.07 10.39
C GLY A 38 -5.86 -1.85 10.16
N SER A 39 -6.23 -0.88 9.33
CA SER A 39 -7.64 -0.63 8.98
C SER A 39 -8.32 -1.84 8.33
N PHE A 40 -7.56 -2.76 7.73
CA PHE A 40 -8.08 -3.94 7.02
C PHE A 40 -7.80 -5.27 7.73
N ASP A 41 -7.22 -5.26 8.93
CA ASP A 41 -6.78 -6.49 9.63
C ASP A 41 -7.92 -7.49 9.89
N ALA A 42 -9.13 -7.00 10.14
CA ALA A 42 -10.30 -7.86 10.36
C ALA A 42 -10.65 -8.72 9.12
N GLN A 43 -10.14 -8.34 7.94
CA GLN A 43 -10.39 -9.00 6.66
C GLN A 43 -9.18 -9.86 6.22
N ALA A 44 -8.12 -9.94 7.03
CA ALA A 44 -6.96 -10.77 6.74
C ALA A 44 -7.33 -12.26 6.75
N ASP A 45 -6.72 -13.03 5.84
CA ASP A 45 -6.87 -14.49 5.79
C ASP A 45 -6.24 -15.14 7.03
N SER A 46 -5.11 -14.61 7.50
CA SER A 46 -4.48 -15.03 8.76
C SER A 46 -3.95 -13.85 9.56
N ARG A 47 -3.93 -14.02 10.89
CA ARG A 47 -3.29 -13.12 11.85
C ARG A 47 -2.53 -13.94 12.88
N GLU A 48 -1.23 -13.69 12.99
CA GLU A 48 -0.30 -14.50 13.77
C GLU A 48 0.51 -13.63 14.74
N ARG A 49 0.93 -14.23 15.85
CA ARG A 49 1.97 -13.67 16.73
C ARG A 49 3.28 -14.35 16.34
N ILE A 50 4.30 -13.57 16.00
CA ILE A 50 5.58 -14.10 15.51
C ILE A 50 6.70 -14.07 16.57
N GLY A 51 6.45 -13.41 17.71
CA GLY A 51 7.39 -13.31 18.83
C GLY A 51 7.94 -11.89 18.99
N GLY A 52 8.52 -11.57 20.15
CA GLY A 52 9.16 -10.26 20.37
C GLY A 52 8.23 -9.04 20.26
N GLY A 53 6.93 -9.19 20.55
CA GLY A 53 5.93 -8.11 20.34
C GLY A 53 5.46 -7.98 18.89
N LEU A 54 6.11 -8.66 17.95
CA LEU A 54 5.73 -8.61 16.54
C LEU A 54 4.51 -9.49 16.22
N ARG A 55 3.74 -8.99 15.28
CA ARG A 55 2.53 -9.62 14.74
C ARG A 55 2.58 -9.61 13.23
N ARG A 56 1.84 -10.53 12.61
CA ARG A 56 1.70 -10.65 11.17
C ARG A 56 0.23 -10.69 10.78
N ALA A 57 -0.14 -9.98 9.73
CA ALA A 57 -1.41 -10.12 9.04
C ALA A 57 -1.16 -10.43 7.56
N THR A 58 -1.90 -11.39 7.01
CA THR A 58 -1.69 -11.91 5.65
C THR A 58 -2.99 -11.88 4.85
N TRP A 59 -2.92 -11.38 3.62
CA TRP A 59 -3.99 -11.44 2.62
C TRP A 59 -3.48 -12.09 1.34
N THR A 60 -4.19 -13.09 0.87
CA THR A 60 -3.94 -13.85 -0.36
C THR A 60 -5.20 -13.98 -1.21
N SER A 61 -6.38 -14.01 -0.58
CA SER A 61 -7.66 -14.15 -1.27
C SER A 61 -8.22 -12.81 -1.75
N ARG A 62 -8.19 -11.78 -0.89
CA ARG A 62 -8.73 -10.44 -1.14
C ARG A 62 -7.80 -9.37 -0.54
N PRO A 63 -6.65 -9.10 -1.16
CA PRO A 63 -5.70 -8.14 -0.66
C PRO A 63 -6.27 -6.70 -0.69
N PRO A 64 -5.96 -5.88 0.34
CA PRO A 64 -6.37 -4.48 0.38
C PRO A 64 -5.76 -3.60 -0.72
N LEU A 65 -4.71 -4.02 -1.41
CA LEU A 65 -4.12 -3.29 -2.55
C LEU A 65 -4.24 -4.16 -3.80
N ASP A 66 -4.14 -3.54 -4.97
CA ASP A 66 -4.09 -4.23 -6.26
C ASP A 66 -2.78 -5.04 -6.39
N ALA A 67 -2.80 -6.27 -5.89
CA ALA A 67 -1.66 -7.16 -5.76
C ALA A 67 -2.14 -8.61 -5.66
N ALA A 68 -1.26 -9.58 -5.90
CA ALA A 68 -1.57 -11.00 -5.70
C ALA A 68 -1.52 -11.43 -4.23
N GLY A 69 -0.99 -10.59 -3.34
CA GLY A 69 -0.96 -10.86 -1.90
C GLY A 69 -0.21 -9.80 -1.11
N ILE A 70 -0.56 -9.68 0.16
CA ILE A 70 -0.01 -8.69 1.08
C ILE A 70 0.33 -9.36 2.40
N VAL A 71 1.49 -9.04 2.95
CA VAL A 71 1.87 -9.40 4.32
C VAL A 71 2.29 -8.13 5.04
N VAL A 72 1.67 -7.85 6.19
CA VAL A 72 2.14 -6.82 7.12
C VAL A 72 2.80 -7.52 8.28
N GLN A 73 4.02 -7.14 8.63
CA GLN A 73 4.60 -7.41 9.95
C GLN A 73 4.71 -6.10 10.72
N TYR A 74 4.34 -6.12 11.99
CA TYR A 74 4.29 -4.90 12.79
C TYR A 74 4.52 -5.18 14.27
N ASP A 75 5.08 -4.19 14.96
CA ASP A 75 5.18 -4.15 16.42
C ASP A 75 3.79 -3.86 17.01
N SER A 76 3.29 -4.70 17.92
CA SER A 76 1.97 -4.48 18.53
C SER A 76 1.87 -3.20 19.34
N ASP A 77 2.97 -2.74 19.90
CA ASP A 77 3.02 -1.64 20.86
C ASP A 77 3.40 -0.33 20.17
N ALA A 78 3.98 -0.41 18.97
CA ALA A 78 4.44 0.75 18.19
C ALA A 78 4.03 0.71 16.72
N ARG A 79 2.89 0.07 16.38
CA ARG A 79 2.48 -0.18 14.99
C ARG A 79 2.57 1.02 14.05
N PRO A 80 2.17 2.26 14.38
CA PRO A 80 2.28 3.38 13.45
C PRO A 80 3.73 3.69 13.02
N LEU A 81 4.71 3.32 13.85
CA LEU A 81 6.13 3.65 13.68
C LEU A 81 6.98 2.44 13.26
N SER A 82 6.60 1.22 13.62
CA SER A 82 7.34 -0.01 13.32
C SER A 82 6.47 -1.00 12.57
N TRP A 83 6.62 -1.02 11.25
CA TRP A 83 6.00 -1.99 10.37
C TRP A 83 6.80 -2.20 9.08
N MET A 84 6.59 -3.36 8.48
CA MET A 84 6.98 -3.72 7.12
C MET A 84 5.76 -4.27 6.38
N LEU A 85 5.63 -3.90 5.12
CA LEU A 85 4.57 -4.34 4.22
C LEU A 85 5.21 -4.96 2.97
N ASP A 86 5.04 -6.26 2.80
CA ASP A 86 5.39 -6.98 1.58
C ASP A 86 4.17 -7.02 0.65
N ILE A 87 4.35 -6.58 -0.60
CA ILE A 87 3.33 -6.49 -1.63
C ILE A 87 3.77 -7.35 -2.82
N ARG A 88 3.10 -8.49 -3.01
CA ARG A 88 3.47 -9.48 -4.03
C ARG A 88 2.74 -9.20 -5.35
N ALA A 89 3.49 -9.15 -6.45
CA ALA A 89 3.00 -8.88 -7.80
C ALA A 89 1.98 -7.71 -7.85
N PRO A 90 2.38 -6.50 -7.43
CA PRO A 90 1.50 -5.34 -7.47
C PRO A 90 1.16 -4.94 -8.91
N GLY A 91 -0.06 -4.43 -9.13
CA GLY A 91 -0.48 -3.78 -10.37
C GLY A 91 0.10 -2.37 -10.56
N PHE A 92 0.99 -1.93 -9.66
CA PHE A 92 1.63 -0.61 -9.63
C PHE A 92 3.13 -0.74 -9.33
N THR A 93 3.89 0.30 -9.64
CA THR A 93 5.35 0.32 -9.45
C THR A 93 5.76 0.96 -8.13
N ALA A 94 7.03 0.78 -7.75
CA ALA A 94 7.62 1.51 -6.63
C ALA A 94 7.48 3.04 -6.82
N ARG A 95 7.58 3.52 -8.06
CA ARG A 95 7.50 4.95 -8.37
C ARG A 95 6.09 5.50 -8.20
N ASP A 96 5.08 4.74 -8.60
CA ASP A 96 3.67 5.13 -8.40
C ASP A 96 3.34 5.30 -6.92
N LEU A 97 3.88 4.41 -6.08
CA LEU A 97 3.70 4.49 -4.63
C LEU A 97 4.55 5.58 -3.96
N ALA A 98 5.80 5.75 -4.38
CA ALA A 98 6.70 6.75 -3.82
C ALA A 98 6.29 8.18 -4.18
N GLY A 99 5.63 8.34 -5.33
CA GLY A 99 5.12 9.61 -5.84
C GLY A 99 6.20 10.49 -6.51
N PRO A 100 5.79 11.66 -7.02
CA PRO A 100 6.71 12.64 -7.58
C PRO A 100 7.68 13.16 -6.51
N GLY A 101 8.90 13.50 -6.92
CA GLY A 101 9.95 13.97 -6.00
C GLY A 101 10.60 12.89 -5.15
N ALA A 102 10.21 11.61 -5.29
CA ALA A 102 10.93 10.52 -4.65
C ALA A 102 12.38 10.42 -5.14
N GLN A 103 13.29 10.11 -4.23
CA GLN A 103 14.72 9.99 -4.47
C GLN A 103 15.11 8.52 -4.59
N ALA A 104 15.93 8.19 -5.58
CA ALA A 104 16.53 6.87 -5.67
C ALA A 104 17.67 6.76 -4.66
N VAL A 105 17.69 5.67 -3.89
CA VAL A 105 18.74 5.36 -2.93
C VAL A 105 19.18 3.91 -3.11
N THR A 106 20.42 3.62 -2.75
CA THR A 106 20.93 2.24 -2.72
C THR A 106 20.84 1.73 -1.28
N SER A 107 20.29 0.52 -1.13
CA SER A 107 20.24 -0.19 0.14
C SER A 107 21.09 -1.46 0.08
N ALA A 108 21.32 -2.08 1.24
CA ALA A 108 21.96 -3.40 1.31
C ALA A 108 21.19 -4.50 0.54
N GLN A 109 19.90 -4.25 0.23
CA GLN A 109 19.02 -5.19 -0.47
C GLN A 109 18.77 -4.78 -1.94
N GLY A 110 19.50 -3.78 -2.45
CA GLY A 110 19.37 -3.28 -3.82
C GLY A 110 18.73 -1.90 -3.90
N GLU A 111 18.18 -1.58 -5.06
CA GLU A 111 17.57 -0.27 -5.34
C GLU A 111 16.30 -0.05 -4.51
N ALA A 112 16.20 1.15 -3.94
CA ALA A 112 15.04 1.60 -3.21
C ALA A 112 14.68 3.04 -3.57
N LEU A 113 13.44 3.41 -3.28
CA LEU A 113 12.98 4.78 -3.35
C LEU A 113 12.70 5.30 -1.95
N HIS A 114 13.16 6.52 -1.72
CA HIS A 114 12.77 7.33 -0.59
C HIS A 114 11.65 8.28 -1.04
N PRO A 115 10.41 8.18 -0.52
CA PRO A 115 9.35 9.10 -0.87
C PRO A 115 9.71 10.55 -0.53
N ALA A 116 9.10 11.49 -1.24
CA ALA A 116 9.29 12.92 -1.01
C ALA A 116 8.90 13.29 0.44
N PRO A 117 9.52 14.32 1.06
CA PRO A 117 9.19 14.75 2.43
C PRO A 117 7.71 15.10 2.66
N SER A 118 6.99 15.51 1.61
CA SER A 118 5.56 15.82 1.66
C SER A 118 4.63 14.60 1.59
N SER A 119 5.17 13.41 1.33
CA SER A 119 4.38 12.17 1.25
C SER A 119 3.96 11.68 2.64
N ARG A 120 2.78 11.05 2.74
CA ARG A 120 2.38 10.33 3.97
C ARG A 120 3.25 9.10 4.26
N LEU A 121 4.07 8.68 3.29
CA LEU A 121 5.07 7.62 3.41
C LEU A 121 6.50 8.17 3.51
N ALA A 122 6.67 9.45 3.85
CA ALA A 122 7.97 10.13 3.87
C ALA A 122 9.03 9.44 4.74
N ASP A 123 8.67 8.67 5.76
CA ASP A 123 9.60 7.99 6.67
C ASP A 123 9.76 6.49 6.36
N THR A 124 9.48 6.10 5.11
CA THR A 124 9.61 4.73 4.64
C THR A 124 10.67 4.60 3.55
N LEU A 125 11.17 3.38 3.37
CA LEU A 125 11.84 2.97 2.14
C LEU A 125 10.91 2.04 1.35
N ILE A 126 10.88 2.22 0.03
CA ILE A 126 10.17 1.35 -0.90
C ILE A 126 11.22 0.59 -1.72
N LEU A 127 11.44 -0.68 -1.40
CA LEU A 127 12.37 -1.55 -2.08
C LEU A 127 11.68 -2.33 -3.20
N THR A 128 12.37 -2.46 -4.31
CA THR A 128 11.97 -3.43 -5.34
C THR A 128 12.57 -4.78 -4.99
N THR A 129 11.75 -5.83 -5.03
CA THR A 129 12.14 -7.21 -4.74
C THR A 129 11.86 -8.09 -5.95
N ALA A 130 12.42 -9.30 -5.97
CA ALA A 130 12.15 -10.27 -7.03
C ALA A 130 10.66 -10.66 -7.18
N ARG A 131 9.83 -10.41 -6.16
CA ARG A 131 8.41 -10.81 -6.13
C ARG A 131 7.43 -9.63 -6.10
N GLY A 132 7.91 -8.39 -6.11
CA GLY A 132 7.08 -7.19 -5.97
C GLY A 132 7.78 -6.12 -5.16
N LEU A 133 7.07 -5.49 -4.23
CA LEU A 133 7.56 -4.35 -3.45
C LEU A 133 7.61 -4.68 -1.97
N ARG A 134 8.56 -4.06 -1.25
CA ARG A 134 8.61 -4.03 0.20
C ARG A 134 8.62 -2.57 0.66
N VAL A 135 7.68 -2.21 1.51
CA VAL A 135 7.64 -0.89 2.16
C VAL A 135 7.99 -1.10 3.61
N ILE A 136 8.98 -0.37 4.11
CA ILE A 136 9.53 -0.56 5.45
C ILE A 136 9.70 0.78 6.16
N THR A 137 9.29 0.86 7.41
CA THR A 137 9.60 2.04 8.24
C THR A 137 11.00 1.94 8.81
N ARG A 138 11.57 3.10 9.16
CA ARG A 138 12.82 3.14 9.91
C ARG A 138 12.73 2.41 11.25
N GLY A 139 11.57 2.45 11.91
CA GLY A 139 11.32 1.76 13.17
C GLY A 139 11.49 0.25 13.04
N TYR A 140 10.87 -0.35 12.02
CA TYR A 140 11.01 -1.78 11.77
C TYR A 140 12.44 -2.15 11.39
N ALA A 141 13.08 -1.37 10.50
CA ALA A 141 14.49 -1.60 10.14
C ALA A 141 15.42 -1.54 11.37
N THR A 142 15.13 -0.67 12.35
CA THR A 142 15.94 -0.58 13.58
C THR A 142 15.85 -1.85 14.42
N GLN A 143 14.68 -2.49 14.45
CA GLN A 143 14.42 -3.68 15.24
C GLN A 143 14.88 -4.96 14.53
N GLU A 144 14.54 -5.10 13.24
CA GLU A 144 14.59 -6.38 12.53
C GLU A 144 15.58 -6.43 11.37
N ASP A 145 16.03 -5.28 10.85
CA ASP A 145 16.84 -5.23 9.62
C ASP A 145 17.78 -4.02 9.59
N ALA A 146 18.73 -3.99 10.54
CA ALA A 146 19.61 -2.85 10.75
C ALA A 146 20.49 -2.51 9.53
N ALA A 147 20.67 -3.47 8.61
CA ALA A 147 21.43 -3.27 7.37
C ALA A 147 20.78 -2.23 6.43
N LEU A 148 19.49 -1.97 6.57
CA LEU A 148 18.76 -0.98 5.77
C LEU A 148 18.89 0.45 6.30
N LEU A 149 19.32 0.64 7.55
CA LEU A 149 19.38 1.96 8.20
C LEU A 149 20.21 3.01 7.43
N PRO A 150 21.34 2.69 6.76
CA PRO A 150 22.06 3.67 5.96
C PRO A 150 21.24 4.28 4.82
N ALA A 151 20.28 3.54 4.25
CA ALA A 151 19.45 4.01 3.14
C ALA A 151 18.35 5.00 3.56
N PHE A 152 18.08 5.14 4.87
CA PHE A 152 17.17 6.16 5.43
C PHE A 152 17.84 7.52 5.65
N ARG A 153 19.15 7.66 5.37
CA ARG A 153 19.82 8.97 5.46
C ARG A 153 19.39 9.83 4.27
N ARG A 154 19.06 11.09 4.55
CA ARG A 154 18.75 12.11 3.54
C ARG A 154 19.99 12.93 3.23
#